data_AF-A0A645J774-F1
#
_entry.id   AF-A0A645J774-F1
#
_cell.length_a   1.000
_cell.length_b   1.000
_cell.length_c   1.000
_cell.angle_alpha   90.00
_cell.angle_beta   90.00
_cell.angle_gamma   90.00
#
_symmetry.space_group_name_H-M   'P 1'
#
loop_
_entity.id
_entity.type
_entity.pdbx_description
1 polymer ?
#
loop_
_entity_poly.entity_id
_entity_poly.type
_entity_poly.pdbx_seq_one_letter_code
_entity_poly.pdbx_strand_id
1 'polypeptide(L)'
;MVAFLRELPEYGAELFTNKKSKTDPAVAREVLELVTPKLCELEPWKRENVHDLLMALCEQTGMKKGTLLYPVRIALSGQSVTPGGAVEILVLLGREESMKRLEAGLVKAENGEND
;
A
#
# COMPACT_ATOMS: atom_id res chain seq x y z
N MET A 1 16.94 -6.48 0.22
CA MET A 1 15.72 -6.59 -0.61
C MET A 1 14.51 -7.13 0.17
N VAL A 2 14.66 -8.11 1.09
CA VAL A 2 13.53 -8.64 1.91
C VAL A 2 13.57 -8.26 3.39
N ALA A 3 14.51 -7.41 3.82
CA ALA A 3 14.68 -7.05 5.23
C ALA A 3 13.39 -6.43 5.83
N PHE A 4 12.59 -5.74 5.00
CA PHE A 4 11.34 -5.15 5.42
C PHE A 4 10.30 -6.16 5.94
N LEU A 5 10.43 -7.45 5.60
CA LEU A 5 9.53 -8.50 6.11
C LEU A 5 9.73 -8.74 7.62
N ARG A 6 10.90 -8.38 8.17
CA ARG A 6 11.17 -8.50 9.61
C ARG A 6 10.74 -7.26 10.38
N GLU A 7 11.00 -6.08 9.82
CA GLU A 7 10.69 -4.79 10.42
C GLU A 7 10.46 -3.76 9.33
N LEU A 8 9.54 -2.81 9.53
CA LEU A 8 9.35 -1.70 8.60
C LEU A 8 10.53 -0.72 8.74
N PRO A 9 11.39 -0.51 7.72
CA PRO A 9 12.42 0.51 7.79
C PRO A 9 11.79 1.91 7.91
N GLU A 10 12.54 2.87 8.42
CA GLU A 10 12.13 4.27 8.38
C GLU A 10 12.19 4.80 6.94
N TYR A 11 11.16 5.54 6.54
CA TYR A 11 11.04 6.17 5.23
C TYR A 11 10.22 7.47 5.32
N GLY A 12 10.50 8.41 4.42
CA GLY A 12 9.76 9.65 4.29
C GLY A 12 8.66 9.60 3.22
N ALA A 13 7.83 10.63 3.19
CA ALA A 13 6.68 10.73 2.29
C ALA A 13 7.10 10.82 0.80
N GLU A 14 8.33 11.22 0.52
CA GLU A 14 8.89 11.30 -0.83
C GLU A 14 8.87 9.96 -1.57
N LEU A 15 8.86 8.83 -0.85
CA LEU A 15 8.75 7.50 -1.45
C LEU A 15 7.37 7.25 -2.11
N PHE A 16 6.33 8.00 -1.74
CA PHE A 16 5.02 7.90 -2.39
C PHE A 16 5.01 8.54 -3.78
N THR A 17 6.00 9.39 -4.11
CA THR A 17 6.08 10.05 -5.41
C THR A 17 6.71 9.16 -6.48
N ASN A 18 5.94 8.81 -7.52
CA ASN A 18 6.43 8.01 -8.65
C ASN A 18 5.79 8.40 -9.99
N LYS A 19 6.61 8.88 -10.93
CA LYS A 19 6.17 9.34 -12.26
C LYS A 19 5.55 8.24 -13.13
N LYS A 20 5.98 6.98 -12.97
CA LYS A 20 5.48 5.83 -13.76
C LYS A 20 4.14 5.36 -13.23
N SER A 21 4.01 5.28 -11.91
CA SER A 21 2.77 4.92 -11.21
C SER A 21 1.76 6.05 -11.15
N LYS A 22 2.16 7.30 -11.42
CA LYS A 22 1.33 8.51 -11.32
C LYS A 22 0.84 8.73 -9.89
N THR A 23 1.77 8.71 -8.95
CA THR A 23 1.49 8.88 -7.51
C THR A 23 2.35 10.00 -6.92
N ASP A 24 1.83 10.60 -5.86
CA ASP A 24 2.42 11.58 -4.96
C ASP A 24 1.78 11.37 -3.56
N PRO A 25 2.14 12.14 -2.52
CA PRO A 25 1.54 11.98 -1.19
C PRO A 25 0.01 12.12 -1.16
N ALA A 26 -0.57 13.04 -1.94
CA ALA A 26 -2.02 13.23 -2.01
C ALA A 26 -2.74 12.00 -2.59
N VAL A 27 -2.24 11.48 -3.72
CA VAL A 27 -2.77 10.23 -4.32
C VAL A 27 -2.56 9.04 -3.38
N ALA A 28 -1.42 8.98 -2.69
CA ALA A 28 -1.15 7.90 -1.75
C ALA A 28 -2.11 7.91 -0.57
N ARG A 29 -2.42 9.09 -0.02
CA ARG A 29 -3.42 9.27 1.02
C ARG A 29 -4.78 8.78 0.55
N GLU A 30 -5.27 9.25 -0.61
CA GLU A 30 -6.56 8.82 -1.18
C GLU A 30 -6.62 7.29 -1.32
N VAL A 31 -5.56 6.67 -1.85
CA VAL A 31 -5.46 5.23 -2.00
C VAL A 31 -5.48 4.50 -0.66
N LEU A 32 -4.73 4.99 0.34
CA LEU A 32 -4.64 4.34 1.65
C LEU A 32 -5.94 4.51 2.47
N GLU A 33 -6.60 5.66 2.40
CA GLU A 33 -7.93 5.89 2.99
C GLU A 33 -8.97 4.92 2.40
N LEU A 34 -8.89 4.65 1.09
CA LEU A 34 -9.79 3.72 0.40
C LEU A 34 -9.50 2.25 0.74
N VAL A 35 -8.25 1.82 0.59
CA VAL A 35 -7.85 0.41 0.60
C VAL A 35 -7.84 -0.17 2.00
N THR A 36 -7.38 0.59 2.99
CA THR A 36 -7.16 0.13 4.37
C THR A 36 -8.42 -0.44 5.02
N PRO A 37 -9.58 0.26 5.07
CA PRO A 37 -10.79 -0.30 5.67
C PRO A 37 -11.31 -1.54 4.92
N LYS A 38 -11.17 -1.59 3.59
CA LYS A 38 -11.60 -2.74 2.77
C LYS A 38 -10.76 -3.99 3.02
N LEU A 39 -9.45 -3.82 3.19
CA LEU A 39 -8.58 -4.91 3.62
C LEU A 39 -8.91 -5.31 5.07
N CYS A 40 -9.18 -4.35 5.96
CA CYS A 40 -9.55 -4.64 7.33
C CYS A 40 -10.78 -5.55 7.43
N GLU A 41 -11.76 -5.40 6.54
CA GLU A 41 -12.98 -6.21 6.50
C GLU A 41 -12.80 -7.56 5.77
N LEU A 42 -11.68 -7.77 5.09
CA LEU A 42 -11.47 -8.94 4.24
C LEU A 42 -11.27 -10.23 5.05
N GLU A 43 -12.19 -11.17 4.86
CA GLU A 43 -12.10 -12.52 5.41
C GLU A 43 -12.62 -13.55 4.37
N PRO A 44 -11.88 -14.63 4.05
CA PRO A 44 -10.59 -15.00 4.60
C PRO A 44 -9.40 -14.26 3.97
N TRP A 45 -8.33 -14.04 4.76
CA TRP A 45 -7.07 -13.43 4.31
C TRP A 45 -6.23 -14.39 3.45
N LYS A 46 -6.68 -14.61 2.21
CA LYS A 46 -6.02 -15.46 1.20
C LYS A 46 -5.51 -14.64 0.03
N ARG A 47 -4.49 -15.14 -0.65
CA ARG A 47 -3.86 -14.47 -1.80
C ARG A 47 -4.88 -14.09 -2.88
N GLU A 48 -5.76 -15.02 -3.26
CA GLU A 48 -6.77 -14.74 -4.30
C GLU A 48 -7.71 -13.61 -3.85
N ASN A 49 -8.21 -13.68 -2.62
CA ASN A 49 -9.12 -12.66 -2.08
C ASN A 49 -8.48 -11.28 -1.97
N VAL A 50 -7.21 -11.19 -1.53
CA VAL A 50 -6.47 -9.92 -1.46
C VAL A 50 -6.24 -9.36 -2.86
N HIS A 51 -5.86 -10.22 -3.81
CA HIS A 51 -5.69 -9.82 -5.20
C HIS A 51 -6.99 -9.28 -5.79
N ASP A 52 -8.07 -10.04 -5.67
CA ASP A 52 -9.36 -9.73 -6.28
C ASP A 52 -9.96 -8.47 -5.69
N LEU A 53 -9.83 -8.26 -4.38
CA LEU A 53 -10.22 -7.00 -3.73
C LEU A 53 -9.48 -5.81 -4.35
N LEU A 54 -8.14 -5.87 -4.44
CA LEU A 54 -7.35 -4.75 -4.95
C LEU A 54 -7.61 -4.50 -6.44
N MET A 55 -7.88 -5.54 -7.23
CA MET A 55 -8.25 -5.40 -8.64
C MET A 55 -9.65 -4.79 -8.79
N ALA A 56 -10.62 -5.23 -7.98
CA ALA A 56 -11.96 -4.65 -7.95
C ALA A 56 -11.91 -3.16 -7.57
N LEU A 57 -11.05 -2.75 -6.63
CA LEU A 57 -10.86 -1.33 -6.30
C LEU A 57 -10.25 -0.52 -7.44
N CYS A 58 -9.33 -1.10 -8.23
CA CYS A 58 -8.82 -0.45 -9.45
C CYS A 58 -9.96 -0.21 -10.45
N GLU A 59 -10.82 -1.20 -10.65
CA GLU A 59 -11.97 -1.11 -11.57
C GLU A 59 -13.01 -0.09 -11.09
N GLN A 60 -13.37 -0.13 -9.81
CA GLN A 60 -14.38 0.76 -9.21
C GLN A 60 -13.97 2.23 -9.24
N THR A 61 -12.68 2.52 -9.02
CA THR A 61 -12.15 3.90 -9.01
C THR A 61 -11.71 4.39 -10.38
N GLY A 62 -11.52 3.48 -11.35
CA GLY A 62 -10.85 3.77 -12.61
C GLY A 62 -9.34 4.00 -12.48
N MET A 63 -8.76 3.83 -11.29
CA MET A 63 -7.31 3.96 -11.10
C MET A 63 -6.55 2.84 -11.81
N LYS A 64 -5.41 3.19 -12.41
CA LYS A 64 -4.51 2.17 -12.96
C LYS A 64 -3.89 1.36 -11.82
N LYS A 65 -3.58 0.09 -12.09
CA LYS A 65 -2.90 -0.80 -11.12
C LYS A 65 -1.66 -0.17 -10.49
N GLY A 66 -0.84 0.53 -11.28
CA GLY A 66 0.34 1.22 -10.77
C GLY A 66 -0.01 2.30 -9.74
N THR A 67 -1.06 3.09 -10.01
CA THR A 67 -1.51 4.19 -9.16
C THR A 67 -2.04 3.68 -7.81
N LEU A 68 -2.82 2.60 -7.81
CA LEU A 68 -3.39 2.04 -6.58
C LEU A 68 -2.41 1.13 -5.83
N LEU A 69 -1.69 0.25 -6.53
CA LEU A 69 -0.84 -0.74 -5.85
C LEU A 69 0.49 -0.17 -5.36
N TYR A 70 0.98 0.93 -5.96
CA TYR A 70 2.26 1.50 -5.57
C TYR A 70 2.22 2.09 -4.14
N PRO A 71 1.26 2.96 -3.76
CA PRO A 71 1.17 3.47 -2.40
C PRO A 71 1.00 2.39 -1.35
N VAL A 72 0.14 1.40 -1.61
CA VAL A 72 -0.04 0.22 -0.75
C VAL A 72 1.30 -0.49 -0.53
N ARG A 73 2.07 -0.72 -1.61
CA ARG A 73 3.40 -1.36 -1.52
C ARG A 73 4.40 -0.52 -0.72
N ILE A 74 4.42 0.80 -0.91
CA ILE A 74 5.30 1.70 -0.15
C ILE A 74 4.95 1.65 1.33
N ALA A 75 3.67 1.78 1.68
CA ALA A 75 3.22 1.71 3.08
C ALA A 75 3.63 0.40 3.77
N LEU A 76 3.53 -0.73 3.06
CA LEU A 76 3.88 -2.04 3.62
C LEU A 76 5.38 -2.29 3.75
N SER A 77 6.21 -1.71 2.88
CA SER A 77 7.63 -2.08 2.76
C SER A 77 8.61 -0.99 3.15
N GLY A 78 8.20 0.28 3.09
CA GLY A 78 9.09 1.43 3.18
C GLY A 78 10.16 1.47 2.08
N GLN A 79 9.94 0.80 0.94
CA GLN A 79 10.95 0.62 -0.10
C GLN A 79 10.40 0.85 -1.50
N SER A 80 11.13 1.60 -2.32
CA SER A 80 10.78 1.86 -3.72
C SER A 80 10.92 0.61 -4.62
N VAL A 81 11.79 -0.33 -4.22
CA VAL A 81 12.07 -1.60 -4.91
C VAL A 81 11.91 -2.76 -3.93
N THR A 82 11.03 -3.69 -4.28
CA THR A 82 10.69 -4.88 -3.48
C THR A 82 10.72 -6.12 -4.37
N PRO A 83 10.99 -7.31 -3.81
CA PRO A 83 10.65 -8.56 -4.47
C PRO A 83 9.15 -8.81 -4.31
N GLY A 84 8.41 -8.85 -5.42
CA GLY A 84 6.95 -8.97 -5.41
C GLY A 84 6.21 -7.63 -5.31
N GLY A 85 4.90 -7.68 -5.54
CA GLY A 85 3.99 -6.53 -5.49
C GLY A 85 3.26 -6.41 -4.14
N ALA A 86 2.29 -5.50 -4.09
CA ALA A 86 1.49 -5.27 -2.88
C ALA A 86 0.78 -6.54 -2.40
N VAL A 87 0.22 -7.34 -3.31
CA VAL A 87 -0.48 -8.60 -2.98
C VAL A 87 0.45 -9.58 -2.29
N GLU A 88 1.63 -9.85 -2.85
CA GLU A 88 2.61 -10.76 -2.24
C GLU A 88 2.98 -10.31 -0.84
N ILE A 89 3.20 -9.01 -0.64
CA ILE A 89 3.62 -8.45 0.63
C ILE A 89 2.51 -8.54 1.68
N LEU A 90 1.26 -8.20 1.32
CA LEU A 90 0.10 -8.34 2.22
C LEU A 90 -0.08 -9.77 2.72
N VAL A 91 0.13 -10.75 1.84
CA VAL A 91 0.03 -12.17 2.21
C VAL A 91 1.20 -12.59 3.11
N LEU A 92 2.42 -12.15 2.81
CA LEU A 92 3.62 -12.50 3.58
C LEU A 92 3.63 -11.88 4.98
N LEU A 93 3.17 -10.63 5.12
CA LEU A 93 3.09 -9.95 6.42
C LEU A 93 1.90 -10.45 7.25
N GLY A 94 0.83 -10.90 6.60
CA GLY A 94 -0.44 -11.21 7.26
C GLY A 94 -1.24 -9.96 7.61
N ARG A 95 -2.46 -10.15 8.10
CA ARG A 95 -3.45 -9.07 8.32
C ARG A 95 -2.98 -8.05 9.34
N GLU A 96 -2.60 -8.49 10.54
CA GLU A 96 -2.29 -7.59 11.67
C GLU A 96 -1.15 -6.63 11.35
N GLU A 97 -0.01 -7.15 10.88
CA GLU A 97 1.15 -6.31 10.53
C GLU A 97 0.86 -5.44 9.30
N SER A 98 0.10 -5.94 8.33
CA SER A 98 -0.31 -5.13 7.17
C SER A 98 -1.14 -3.92 7.59
N MET A 99 -2.13 -4.10 8.48
CA MET A 99 -2.98 -3.01 8.94
C MET A 99 -2.18 -1.93 9.65
N LYS A 100 -1.32 -2.31 10.60
CA LYS A 100 -0.43 -1.38 11.31
C LYS A 100 0.42 -0.55 10.35
N ARG A 101 0.97 -1.17 9.30
CA ARG A 101 1.82 -0.49 8.33
C ARG A 101 1.03 0.41 7.38
N LEU A 102 -0.17 -0.01 6.96
CA LEU A 102 -1.05 0.82 6.13
C LEU A 102 -1.48 2.09 6.86
N GLU A 103 -1.84 1.97 8.14
CA GLU A 103 -2.17 3.11 9.01
C GLU A 103 -0.97 4.05 9.18
N ALA A 104 0.22 3.51 9.47
CA ALA A 104 1.44 4.32 9.57
C ALA A 104 1.79 5.00 8.23
N GLY A 105 1.57 4.31 7.11
CA GLY A 105 1.73 4.86 5.76
C GLY A 105 0.76 6.00 5.46
N LEU A 106 -0.49 5.90 5.93
CA LEU A 106 -1.51 6.93 5.75
C LEU A 106 -1.08 8.22 6.47
N VAL A 107 -0.69 8.13 7.75
CA VAL A 107 -0.19 9.29 8.51
C VAL A 107 1.01 9.95 7.82
N LYS A 108 1.91 9.16 7.25
CA LYS A 108 3.06 9.68 6.49
C LYS A 108 2.63 10.40 5.21
N ALA A 109 1.65 9.85 4.49
CA ALA A 109 1.13 10.47 3.26
C ALA A 109 0.40 11.79 3.56
N GLU A 110 -0.38 11.86 4.64
CA GLU A 110 -1.02 13.10 5.12
C GLU A 110 0.00 14.18 5.47
N ASN A 111 1.08 13.82 6.17
CA ASN A 111 2.13 14.79 6.51
C ASN A 111 2.84 15.32 5.26
N GLY A 112 3.15 14.45 4.29
CA GLY A 112 3.82 14.85 3.06
C GLY A 112 2.94 15.59 2.03
N GLU A 113 1.62 15.63 2.23
CA GLU A 113 0.71 16.51 1.46
C GLU A 113 0.79 17.97 1.97
N ASN A 114 1.10 18.15 3.25
CA ASN A 114 1.14 19.46 3.92
C ASN A 114 2.53 20.14 3.88
N ASP A 115 3.54 19.45 3.35
CA ASP A 115 4.93 19.91 3.19
C ASP A 115 5.17 20.52 1.78
#